data_AF-A0A6P8H887-F1
#
_entry.id   AF-A0A6P8H887-F1
#
_cell.length_a   1.000
_cell.length_b   1.000
_cell.length_c   1.000
_cell.angle_alpha   90.00
_cell.angle_beta   90.00
_cell.angle_gamma   90.00
#
_symmetry.space_group_name_H-M   'P 1'
#
loop_
_entity.id
_entity.type
_entity.pdbx_description
1 polymer ?
#
loop_
_entity_poly.entity_id
_entity_poly.type
_entity_poly.pdbx_seq_one_letter_code
_entity_poly.pdbx_strand_id
1 'polypeptide(L)'
;MTTSSNAEDELVEGISNLELETNETPTETLQETPHEWLKDHPWQDHQANDYLNEDFDNLISYSNRYPVSKKWKQGEKIDLRRVYRDLPTFIQEIKPKETQSDDGQRQNKSLEEGHYTAKSLPDPSTGTTNKDFEEQNLDVNGDMLKVSVPKHKKTFLEKSGFTSAERPNLTRRWIFIPSYMRANCGLFDWSEAGIDEEITIRIIVVRPSQFEEYQKHCGNYLPIISLPDNKIGVGYARYWIQKIATSLGLKYIWMIDDDVKQFYEVHPKRRRKLKKRYYLRRRRFNEVFTKFESIVKANEGNNLVAISPLGFPNLKFKEEEAFVRKPPRAAVFLNLKLINEKGVSYRPQLVRFEDMLFGKECEEKGLKVIMWRRIQVYSIKNWIKTGCSSPGGGGGGDGGEGDQ
;
A
#
# COMPACT_ATOMS: atom_id res chain seq x y z
N MET A 1 -50.71 -19.58 -49.30
CA MET A 1 -50.87 -21.05 -49.38
C MET A 1 -50.15 -21.65 -48.18
N THR A 2 -50.91 -22.37 -47.34
CA THR A 2 -50.55 -23.37 -46.31
C THR A 2 -49.48 -22.98 -45.27
N THR A 3 -49.76 -22.61 -44.02
CA THR A 3 -50.44 -23.27 -42.86
C THR A 3 -49.90 -24.64 -42.45
N SER A 4 -49.62 -24.78 -41.14
CA SER A 4 -49.81 -25.96 -40.25
C SER A 4 -48.54 -26.19 -39.41
N SER A 5 -48.44 -25.75 -38.15
CA SER A 5 -49.16 -26.14 -36.91
C SER A 5 -48.78 -27.51 -36.35
N ASN A 6 -48.22 -27.44 -35.13
CA ASN A 6 -48.44 -28.26 -33.94
C ASN A 6 -48.40 -29.79 -34.02
N ALA A 7 -47.55 -30.38 -33.16
CA ALA A 7 -47.98 -31.44 -32.26
C ALA A 7 -47.08 -31.41 -31.01
N GLU A 8 -47.73 -31.15 -29.88
CA GLU A 8 -47.26 -31.32 -28.51
C GLU A 8 -47.38 -32.81 -28.10
N ASP A 9 -46.64 -33.18 -27.04
CA ASP A 9 -46.99 -34.16 -25.99
C ASP A 9 -47.15 -35.65 -26.38
N GLU A 10 -46.79 -36.67 -25.59
CA GLU A 10 -46.34 -36.84 -24.21
C GLU A 10 -45.99 -38.35 -24.01
N LEU A 11 -45.34 -38.71 -22.88
CA LEU A 11 -45.41 -40.00 -22.14
C LEU A 11 -44.72 -41.26 -22.77
N VAL A 12 -44.07 -42.19 -22.03
CA VAL A 12 -43.58 -42.32 -20.65
C VAL A 12 -42.75 -43.62 -20.53
N GLU A 13 -41.83 -43.66 -19.57
CA GLU A 13 -41.21 -44.82 -18.87
C GLU A 13 -40.35 -45.89 -19.58
N GLY A 14 -39.22 -46.23 -18.94
CA GLY A 14 -38.61 -47.56 -19.06
C GLY A 14 -37.09 -47.63 -18.85
N ILE A 15 -36.66 -47.76 -17.60
CA ILE A 15 -35.28 -47.85 -17.09
C ILE A 15 -34.52 -49.09 -17.61
N SER A 16 -33.23 -48.97 -17.96
CA SER A 16 -32.22 -49.98 -17.59
C SER A 16 -30.78 -49.45 -17.62
N ASN A 17 -30.27 -49.22 -16.40
CA ASN A 17 -28.91 -49.39 -15.89
C ASN A 17 -27.77 -49.63 -16.88
N LEU A 18 -26.81 -48.70 -16.91
CA LEU A 18 -25.38 -49.06 -16.89
C LEU A 18 -24.58 -47.94 -16.23
N GLU A 19 -24.24 -48.19 -14.97
CA GLU A 19 -23.23 -47.46 -14.21
C GLU A 19 -21.87 -47.62 -14.91
N LEU A 20 -21.25 -46.50 -15.26
CA LEU A 20 -19.81 -46.41 -15.43
C LEU A 20 -19.31 -45.28 -14.53
N GLU A 21 -18.80 -45.69 -13.38
CA GLU A 21 -18.01 -44.86 -12.48
C GLU A 21 -16.77 -44.36 -13.22
N THR A 22 -16.72 -43.07 -13.52
CA THR A 22 -15.45 -42.36 -13.74
C THR A 22 -15.23 -41.42 -12.58
N ASN A 23 -14.32 -41.82 -11.70
CA ASN A 23 -13.69 -40.99 -10.69
C ASN A 23 -13.01 -39.78 -11.37
N GLU A 24 -13.72 -38.66 -11.47
CA GLU A 24 -13.11 -37.37 -11.74
C GLU A 24 -13.24 -36.47 -10.51
N THR A 25 -12.07 -36.12 -9.99
CA THR A 25 -11.84 -35.15 -8.93
C THR A 25 -12.33 -33.78 -9.38
N PRO A 26 -13.14 -33.05 -8.59
CA PRO A 26 -13.49 -31.67 -8.94
C PRO A 26 -12.27 -30.79 -8.65
N THR A 27 -11.48 -30.52 -9.69
CA THR A 27 -10.57 -29.39 -9.69
C THR A 27 -11.42 -28.16 -10.03
N GLU A 28 -12.19 -27.68 -9.06
CA GLU A 28 -12.87 -26.37 -9.16
C GLU A 28 -11.81 -25.27 -9.19
N THR A 29 -11.31 -24.96 -10.39
CA THR A 29 -10.76 -23.64 -10.67
C THR A 29 -11.94 -22.67 -10.67
N LEU A 30 -12.28 -22.17 -9.48
CA LEU A 30 -13.13 -20.98 -9.29
C LEU A 30 -12.49 -19.81 -10.05
N GLN A 31 -12.90 -19.61 -11.29
CA GLN A 31 -12.75 -18.32 -11.98
C GLN A 31 -13.72 -17.34 -11.31
N GLU A 32 -13.33 -16.81 -10.14
CA GLU A 32 -14.06 -15.72 -9.50
C GLU A 32 -14.08 -14.53 -10.45
N THR A 33 -15.27 -14.07 -10.83
CA THR A 33 -15.38 -12.81 -11.60
C THR A 33 -14.96 -11.63 -10.70
N PRO A 34 -14.38 -10.54 -11.24
CA PRO A 34 -13.75 -9.46 -10.45
C PRO A 34 -14.65 -8.76 -9.40
N HIS A 35 -15.94 -9.05 -9.37
CA HIS A 35 -16.96 -8.40 -8.54
C HIS A 35 -17.79 -9.36 -7.68
N GLU A 36 -17.64 -10.68 -7.83
CA GLU A 36 -18.43 -11.66 -7.07
C GLU A 36 -18.07 -11.70 -5.59
N TRP A 37 -16.84 -11.37 -5.21
CA TRP A 37 -16.41 -11.41 -3.81
C TRP A 37 -17.13 -10.39 -2.91
N LEU A 38 -17.80 -9.38 -3.48
CA LEU A 38 -18.62 -8.41 -2.75
C LEU A 38 -20.08 -8.83 -2.58
N LYS A 39 -20.52 -9.85 -3.33
CA LYS A 39 -21.91 -10.32 -3.32
C LYS A 39 -22.26 -10.83 -1.93
N ASP A 40 -23.37 -10.33 -1.39
CA ASP A 40 -23.92 -10.66 -0.07
C ASP A 40 -23.06 -10.18 1.13
N HIS A 41 -22.08 -9.30 0.91
CA HIS A 41 -21.29 -8.75 2.00
C HIS A 41 -22.12 -7.72 2.79
N PRO A 42 -22.12 -7.71 4.14
CA PRO A 42 -22.87 -6.75 4.98
C PRO A 42 -22.61 -5.26 4.75
N TRP A 43 -21.67 -4.92 3.88
CA TRP A 43 -21.30 -3.54 3.59
C TRP A 43 -21.49 -3.21 2.10
N GLN A 44 -22.14 -4.10 1.32
CA GLN A 44 -22.15 -4.08 -0.16
C GLN A 44 -22.71 -2.75 -0.68
N ASP A 45 -23.73 -2.25 -0.01
CA ASP A 45 -24.45 -1.04 -0.40
C ASP A 45 -23.93 0.23 0.30
N HIS A 46 -22.95 0.11 1.19
CA HIS A 46 -22.40 1.27 1.90
C HIS A 46 -21.53 2.11 0.98
N GLN A 47 -21.92 3.37 0.78
CA GLN A 47 -21.15 4.32 0.00
C GLN A 47 -20.16 5.07 0.90
N ALA A 48 -19.03 5.51 0.35
CA ALA A 48 -18.11 6.34 1.11
C ALA A 48 -18.81 7.60 1.63
N ASN A 49 -19.72 8.18 0.82
CA ASN A 49 -20.54 9.35 1.12
C ASN A 49 -21.26 9.30 2.46
N ASP A 50 -21.78 8.14 2.84
CA ASP A 50 -22.54 7.94 4.07
C ASP A 50 -21.71 8.29 5.33
N TYR A 51 -20.38 8.23 5.21
CA TYR A 51 -19.42 8.42 6.29
C TYR A 51 -18.59 9.71 6.19
N LEU A 52 -18.78 10.49 5.11
CA LEU A 52 -17.97 11.67 4.85
C LEU A 52 -18.35 12.88 5.71
N ASN A 53 -19.43 12.82 6.50
CA ASN A 53 -19.95 13.93 7.30
C ASN A 53 -19.72 13.77 8.81
N GLU A 54 -19.06 12.70 9.25
CA GLU A 54 -18.74 12.46 10.67
C GLU A 54 -17.55 13.30 11.15
N ASP A 55 -17.58 13.74 12.41
CA ASP A 55 -16.55 14.60 13.03
C ASP A 55 -15.22 13.84 13.27
N PHE A 56 -14.11 14.43 12.81
CA PHE A 56 -12.74 13.91 12.89
C PHE A 56 -12.13 14.04 14.30
N ASP A 57 -12.60 15.00 15.11
CA ASP A 57 -11.95 15.40 16.37
C ASP A 57 -12.01 14.34 17.48
N ASN A 58 -12.91 13.36 17.36
CA ASN A 58 -13.04 12.26 18.32
C ASN A 58 -12.10 11.07 18.03
N LEU A 59 -11.45 11.01 16.86
CA LEU A 59 -10.73 9.82 16.37
C LEU A 59 -9.20 9.88 16.49
N ILE A 60 -8.62 11.07 16.65
CA ILE A 60 -7.17 11.26 16.80
C ILE A 60 -6.72 11.25 18.27
N SER A 61 -7.52 10.77 19.21
CA SER A 61 -7.18 11.02 20.62
C SER A 61 -5.91 10.28 21.07
N TYR A 62 -5.57 9.13 20.48
CA TYR A 62 -4.59 8.22 21.07
C TYR A 62 -3.81 7.29 20.10
N SER A 63 -2.48 7.22 20.24
CA SER A 63 -1.62 6.19 19.62
C SER A 63 -0.83 5.40 20.66
N ASN A 64 -0.70 4.07 20.50
CA ASN A 64 0.01 3.19 21.45
C ASN A 64 1.41 2.79 20.95
N ARG A 65 1.84 3.24 19.76
CA ARG A 65 2.92 2.59 19.01
C ARG A 65 4.27 3.28 19.05
N TYR A 66 4.43 4.38 19.78
CA TYR A 66 5.67 5.15 19.70
C TYR A 66 6.21 5.56 21.08
N PRO A 67 7.53 5.40 21.30
CA PRO A 67 8.20 5.97 22.46
C PRO A 67 8.22 7.48 22.29
N VAL A 68 7.43 8.17 23.12
CA VAL A 68 7.46 9.63 23.27
C VAL A 68 7.59 9.93 24.75
N SER A 69 8.13 11.11 25.09
CA SER A 69 8.23 11.56 26.47
C SER A 69 6.85 11.60 27.14
N LYS A 70 6.78 11.43 28.47
CA LYS A 70 5.51 11.36 29.22
C LYS A 70 4.62 12.59 28.98
N LYS A 71 5.21 13.75 28.65
CA LYS A 71 4.44 14.96 28.34
C LYS A 71 3.60 14.87 27.08
N TRP A 72 3.91 13.99 26.13
CA TRP A 72 3.08 13.76 24.93
C TRP A 72 2.05 12.65 25.13
N LYS A 73 1.89 12.15 26.36
CA LYS A 73 0.95 11.07 26.68
C LYS A 73 -0.17 11.55 27.59
N GLN A 74 -1.33 10.91 27.44
CA GLN A 74 -2.41 10.92 28.42
C GLN A 74 -2.72 9.45 28.75
N GLY A 75 -2.31 9.03 29.96
CA GLY A 75 -2.19 7.62 30.32
C GLY A 75 -1.06 6.93 29.54
N GLU A 76 -1.34 5.73 29.01
CA GLU A 76 -0.37 4.97 28.20
C GLU A 76 -0.30 5.39 26.74
N LYS A 77 -1.22 6.28 26.31
CA LYS A 77 -1.42 6.60 24.92
C LYS A 77 -0.95 8.01 24.61
N ILE A 78 -0.47 8.22 23.39
CA ILE A 78 0.00 9.52 22.90
C ILE A 78 -1.19 10.45 22.73
N ASP A 79 -1.20 11.59 23.43
CA ASP A 79 -2.17 12.65 23.27
C ASP A 79 -1.80 13.47 22.03
N LEU A 80 -2.46 13.16 20.92
CA LEU A 80 -2.13 13.77 19.65
C LEU A 80 -2.65 15.21 19.59
N ARG A 81 -3.72 15.56 20.32
CA ARG A 81 -4.18 16.96 20.43
C ARG A 81 -3.07 17.84 21.02
N ARG A 82 -2.36 17.33 22.02
CA ARG A 82 -1.19 17.99 22.60
C ARG A 82 -0.02 18.06 21.63
N VAL A 83 0.30 16.95 20.95
CA VAL A 83 1.33 16.92 19.89
C VAL A 83 1.07 17.99 18.83
N TYR A 84 -0.18 18.17 18.40
CA TYR A 84 -0.52 19.16 17.39
C TYR A 84 -0.47 20.60 17.90
N ARG A 85 -0.90 20.84 19.15
CA ARG A 85 -0.85 22.18 19.77
C ARG A 85 0.59 22.71 19.84
N ASP A 86 1.54 21.81 20.02
CA ASP A 86 2.95 22.14 20.21
C ASP A 86 3.85 21.37 19.24
N LEU A 87 3.43 21.35 17.97
CA LEU A 87 4.10 20.60 16.91
C LEU A 87 5.58 20.99 16.73
N PRO A 88 5.99 22.28 16.77
CA PRO A 88 7.40 22.64 16.68
C PRO A 88 8.25 21.99 17.77
N THR A 89 7.80 22.02 19.02
CA THR A 89 8.49 21.42 20.16
C THR A 89 8.50 19.89 20.05
N PHE A 90 7.39 19.29 19.64
CA PHE A 90 7.32 17.85 19.38
C PHE A 90 8.35 17.41 18.33
N ILE A 91 8.42 18.12 17.20
CA ILE A 91 9.38 17.85 16.11
C ILE A 91 10.81 17.93 16.63
N GLN A 92 11.14 18.92 17.45
CA GLN A 92 12.48 19.04 18.03
C GLN A 92 12.84 17.84 18.93
N GLU A 93 11.89 17.30 19.67
CA GLU A 93 12.09 16.14 20.55
C GLU A 93 12.20 14.80 19.84
N ILE A 94 11.46 14.62 18.75
CA ILE A 94 11.46 13.35 18.01
C ILE A 94 12.57 13.28 16.95
N LYS A 95 13.37 14.33 16.77
CA LYS A 95 14.57 14.28 15.94
C LYS A 95 15.49 13.18 16.49
N PRO A 96 15.84 12.16 15.69
CA PRO A 96 16.69 11.08 16.16
C PRO A 96 18.05 11.64 16.59
N LYS A 97 18.53 11.19 17.76
CA LYS A 97 19.97 11.17 18.03
C LYS A 97 20.56 10.10 17.12
N GLU A 98 21.61 10.42 16.36
CA GLU A 98 22.27 9.46 15.48
C GLU A 98 22.83 8.29 16.31
N THR A 99 22.25 7.10 16.15
CA THR A 99 22.89 5.87 16.58
C THR A 99 22.79 4.84 15.46
N GLN A 100 23.94 4.44 14.96
CA GLN A 100 24.13 3.25 14.12
C GLN A 100 24.02 2.01 15.01
N SER A 101 23.42 0.94 14.50
CA SER A 101 23.53 -0.38 15.11
C SER A 101 23.76 -1.43 14.03
N ASP A 102 24.78 -2.25 14.27
CA ASP A 102 25.33 -3.28 13.41
C ASP A 102 24.75 -4.67 13.69
N ASP A 103 25.09 -5.60 12.79
CA ASP A 103 25.15 -7.06 12.92
C ASP A 103 23.94 -7.99 12.65
N GLY A 104 24.22 -8.99 11.80
CA GLY A 104 23.77 -10.39 11.96
C GLY A 104 22.75 -10.94 10.95
N GLN A 105 23.21 -11.70 9.95
CA GLN A 105 22.35 -12.44 9.02
C GLN A 105 21.94 -13.82 9.57
N ARG A 106 20.64 -14.15 9.46
CA ARG A 106 20.15 -15.55 9.38
C ARG A 106 18.86 -15.64 8.56
N GLN A 107 18.82 -16.60 7.64
CA GLN A 107 17.69 -16.89 6.76
C GLN A 107 16.50 -17.45 7.54
N ASN A 108 15.29 -16.96 7.26
CA ASN A 108 14.05 -17.47 7.84
C ASN A 108 13.26 -18.29 6.82
N LYS A 109 12.79 -19.45 7.30
CA LYS A 109 12.01 -20.47 6.60
C LYS A 109 10.79 -19.91 5.86
N SER A 110 10.64 -20.39 4.63
CA SER A 110 9.46 -20.22 3.78
C SER A 110 8.20 -20.66 4.51
N LEU A 111 7.24 -19.74 4.63
CA LEU A 111 5.83 -20.12 4.70
C LEU A 111 5.43 -20.42 3.26
N GLU A 112 5.34 -21.71 2.95
CA GLU A 112 4.90 -22.26 1.68
C GLU A 112 3.53 -21.74 1.25
N GLU A 113 3.43 -21.66 -0.07
CA GLU A 113 2.25 -21.65 -0.95
C GLU A 113 1.08 -20.73 -0.56
N GLY A 114 0.97 -19.64 -1.32
CA GLY A 114 -0.35 -19.25 -1.77
C GLY A 114 -0.33 -17.97 -2.59
N HIS A 115 -1.23 -17.96 -3.57
CA HIS A 115 -1.42 -16.91 -4.55
C HIS A 115 -1.59 -15.50 -3.93
N TYR A 116 -1.18 -14.49 -4.69
CA TYR A 116 -1.40 -13.04 -4.49
C TYR A 116 -0.46 -12.28 -3.55
N THR A 117 0.71 -12.84 -3.24
CA THR A 117 1.70 -12.19 -2.36
C THR A 117 2.79 -11.43 -3.12
N ALA A 118 3.20 -10.28 -2.60
CA ALA A 118 4.44 -9.63 -2.98
C ALA A 118 5.67 -10.33 -2.35
N LYS A 119 6.76 -10.40 -3.11
CA LYS A 119 8.03 -11.07 -2.78
C LYS A 119 9.22 -10.14 -3.00
N SER A 120 10.37 -10.51 -2.46
CA SER A 120 11.64 -9.88 -2.84
C SER A 120 11.98 -10.20 -4.30
N LEU A 121 12.68 -9.28 -4.98
CA LEU A 121 13.22 -9.56 -6.31
C LEU A 121 14.27 -10.69 -6.23
N PRO A 122 14.47 -11.45 -7.32
CA PRO A 122 15.50 -12.49 -7.39
C PRO A 122 16.89 -11.93 -7.08
N ASP A 123 17.73 -12.74 -6.43
CA ASP A 123 19.10 -12.37 -6.13
C ASP A 123 19.89 -12.18 -7.44
N PRO A 124 20.56 -11.03 -7.67
CA PRO A 124 21.36 -10.78 -8.87
C PRO A 124 22.41 -11.87 -9.17
N SER A 125 22.90 -12.56 -8.13
CA SER A 125 23.88 -13.66 -8.25
C SER A 125 23.35 -14.89 -8.99
N THR A 126 22.03 -14.99 -9.19
CA THR A 126 21.37 -16.17 -9.76
C THR A 126 21.08 -16.10 -11.27
N GLY A 127 21.40 -15.00 -11.99
CA GLY A 127 21.13 -15.02 -13.43
C GLY A 127 21.42 -13.81 -14.33
N THR A 128 22.02 -12.70 -13.89
CA THR A 128 22.38 -11.64 -14.86
C THR A 128 23.52 -10.76 -14.35
N THR A 129 24.74 -11.01 -14.82
CA THR A 129 25.95 -10.21 -14.50
C THR A 129 26.04 -8.91 -15.30
N ASN A 130 25.15 -8.67 -16.27
CA ASN A 130 25.15 -7.46 -17.08
C ASN A 130 24.20 -6.41 -16.50
N LYS A 131 24.72 -5.19 -16.29
CA LYS A 131 23.91 -4.01 -15.99
C LYS A 131 22.95 -3.75 -17.16
N ASP A 132 21.66 -4.00 -16.96
CA ASP A 132 20.60 -3.78 -17.96
C ASP A 132 19.73 -2.58 -17.62
N PHE A 133 20.38 -1.49 -17.20
CA PHE A 133 19.76 -0.22 -16.91
C PHE A 133 20.60 0.95 -17.41
N GLU A 134 19.96 2.11 -17.53
CA GLU A 134 20.57 3.38 -17.88
C GLU A 134 20.30 4.41 -16.80
N GLU A 135 21.25 5.31 -16.62
CA GLU A 135 21.09 6.46 -15.74
C GLU A 135 20.70 7.69 -16.54
N GLN A 136 19.80 8.48 -15.96
CA GLN A 136 19.33 9.73 -16.53
C GLN A 136 18.98 10.69 -15.38
N ASN A 137 18.71 11.95 -15.72
CA ASN A 137 18.26 12.94 -14.76
C ASN A 137 16.78 13.28 -14.96
N LEU A 138 16.07 13.50 -13.87
CA LEU A 138 14.70 14.00 -13.84
C LEU A 138 14.69 15.38 -13.18
N ASP A 139 14.27 16.40 -13.90
CA ASP A 139 14.09 17.75 -13.35
C ASP A 139 12.77 17.82 -12.56
N VAL A 140 12.87 18.16 -11.28
CA VAL A 140 11.73 18.38 -10.39
C VAL A 140 11.80 19.81 -9.83
N ASN A 141 11.30 20.77 -10.61
CA ASN A 141 11.27 22.19 -10.26
C ASN A 141 12.68 22.77 -9.99
N GLY A 142 13.67 22.43 -10.82
CA GLY A 142 15.07 22.85 -10.69
C GLY A 142 15.93 21.90 -9.86
N ASP A 143 15.33 20.91 -9.19
CA ASP A 143 16.05 19.86 -8.49
C ASP A 143 16.30 18.68 -9.45
N MET A 144 17.56 18.47 -9.86
CA MET A 144 17.93 17.35 -10.75
C MET A 144 18.07 16.05 -9.95
N LEU A 145 17.12 15.14 -10.13
CA LEU A 145 17.12 13.84 -9.47
C LEU A 145 17.78 12.78 -10.36
N LYS A 146 18.66 11.96 -9.77
CA LYS A 146 19.26 10.82 -10.46
C LYS A 146 18.22 9.70 -10.59
N VAL A 147 18.07 9.13 -11.78
CA VAL A 147 17.12 8.06 -12.06
C VAL A 147 17.82 6.90 -12.76
N SER A 148 17.58 5.68 -12.28
CA SER A 148 17.97 4.44 -12.96
C SER A 148 16.75 3.85 -13.64
N VAL A 149 16.86 3.49 -14.91
CA VAL A 149 15.76 2.94 -15.72
C VAL A 149 16.18 1.61 -16.34
N PRO A 150 15.44 0.50 -16.13
CA PRO A 150 15.70 -0.76 -16.83
C PRO A 150 15.57 -0.57 -18.35
N LYS A 151 16.53 -1.04 -19.14
CA LYS A 151 16.57 -0.81 -20.59
C LYS A 151 15.32 -1.35 -21.29
N HIS A 152 14.88 -2.54 -20.91
CA HIS A 152 13.66 -3.15 -21.46
C HIS A 152 12.36 -2.38 -21.10
N LYS A 153 12.38 -1.48 -20.10
CA LYS A 153 11.26 -0.60 -19.74
C LYS A 153 11.42 0.84 -20.25
N LYS A 154 12.54 1.19 -20.90
CA LYS A 154 12.84 2.56 -21.33
C LYS A 154 11.75 3.14 -22.24
N THR A 155 11.46 2.47 -23.36
CA THR A 155 10.41 2.91 -24.30
C THR A 155 9.04 2.99 -23.62
N PHE A 156 8.75 2.07 -22.70
CA PHE A 156 7.50 2.06 -21.95
C PHE A 156 7.36 3.31 -21.07
N LEU A 157 8.44 3.75 -20.43
CA LEU A 157 8.47 4.91 -19.54
C LEU A 157 8.58 6.25 -20.28
N GLU A 158 9.26 6.27 -21.42
CA GLU A 158 9.26 7.42 -22.33
C GLU A 158 7.83 7.72 -22.80
N LYS A 159 7.11 6.69 -23.26
CA LYS A 159 5.70 6.79 -23.67
C LYS A 159 4.74 7.12 -22.53
N SER A 160 5.14 6.98 -21.27
CA SER A 160 4.33 7.40 -20.14
C SER A 160 4.56 8.85 -19.73
N GLY A 161 5.46 9.58 -20.38
CA GLY A 161 5.91 10.91 -19.95
C GLY A 161 6.75 10.89 -18.68
N PHE A 162 7.33 9.73 -18.32
CA PHE A 162 8.25 9.66 -17.15
C PHE A 162 9.58 10.36 -17.43
N THR A 163 10.02 10.30 -18.70
CA THR A 163 11.35 10.74 -19.16
C THR A 163 11.28 11.64 -20.39
N SER A 164 10.06 11.84 -20.93
CA SER A 164 9.79 12.65 -22.12
C SER A 164 9.23 14.01 -21.71
N ALA A 165 9.47 15.04 -22.52
CA ALA A 165 8.83 16.35 -22.40
C ALA A 165 7.33 16.31 -22.77
N GLU A 166 6.84 15.18 -23.28
CA GLU A 166 5.42 14.95 -23.58
C GLU A 166 4.61 14.68 -22.31
N ARG A 167 3.33 15.09 -22.31
CA ARG A 167 2.41 14.94 -21.16
C ARG A 167 2.28 13.47 -20.74
N PRO A 168 2.15 13.18 -19.43
CA PRO A 168 2.08 11.81 -18.95
C PRO A 168 0.85 11.08 -19.51
N ASN A 169 0.99 9.77 -19.70
CA ASN A 169 -0.18 8.94 -19.97
C ASN A 169 -1.01 8.77 -18.69
N LEU A 170 -2.05 9.59 -18.57
CA LEU A 170 -2.96 9.65 -17.40
C LEU A 170 -3.84 8.39 -17.23
N THR A 171 -3.84 7.45 -18.18
CA THR A 171 -4.58 6.18 -18.03
C THR A 171 -3.82 5.13 -17.23
N ARG A 172 -2.51 5.33 -17.01
CA ARG A 172 -1.67 4.39 -16.26
C ARG A 172 -1.78 4.58 -14.75
N ARG A 173 -1.58 3.48 -14.03
CA ARG A 173 -1.46 3.44 -12.57
C ARG A 173 -0.01 3.70 -12.16
N TRP A 174 0.21 4.76 -11.39
CA TRP A 174 1.53 5.12 -10.89
C TRP A 174 1.68 4.76 -9.42
N ILE A 175 2.70 3.98 -9.09
CA ILE A 175 2.97 3.49 -7.74
C ILE A 175 4.39 3.86 -7.35
N PHE A 176 4.52 4.67 -6.32
CA PHE A 176 5.79 5.04 -5.73
C PHE A 176 6.01 4.26 -4.44
N ILE A 177 7.22 3.69 -4.31
CA ILE A 177 7.59 2.80 -3.21
C ILE A 177 8.75 3.46 -2.45
N PRO A 178 8.49 4.24 -1.39
CA PRO A 178 9.56 4.77 -0.56
C PRO A 178 10.26 3.60 0.14
N SER A 179 11.58 3.51 -0.01
CA SER A 179 12.34 2.38 0.52
C SER A 179 13.65 2.82 1.16
N TYR A 180 14.07 2.08 2.19
CA TYR A 180 15.29 2.36 2.94
C TYR A 180 15.88 1.06 3.51
N MET A 181 17.16 0.81 3.26
CA MET A 181 17.94 -0.35 3.74
C MET A 181 17.29 -1.70 3.42
N ARG A 182 16.58 -1.80 2.29
CA ARG A 182 15.82 -2.99 1.88
C ARG A 182 16.03 -3.36 0.41
N ALA A 183 17.18 -3.01 -0.17
CA ALA A 183 17.48 -3.29 -1.57
C ALA A 183 17.33 -4.78 -1.94
N ASN A 184 17.78 -5.68 -1.05
CA ASN A 184 17.77 -7.13 -1.25
C ASN A 184 16.54 -7.86 -0.68
N CYS A 185 15.73 -7.19 0.14
CA CYS A 185 14.65 -7.86 0.88
C CYS A 185 13.32 -7.11 0.86
N GLY A 186 13.25 -5.92 0.26
CA GLY A 186 12.00 -5.21 0.01
C GLY A 186 11.11 -5.98 -0.97
N LEU A 187 9.81 -5.91 -0.74
CA LEU A 187 8.82 -6.69 -1.47
C LEU A 187 8.46 -6.00 -2.79
N PHE A 188 9.34 -6.11 -3.78
CA PHE A 188 9.21 -5.44 -5.07
C PHE A 188 8.78 -6.37 -6.22
N ASP A 189 8.74 -7.68 -6.04
CA ASP A 189 8.19 -8.60 -7.04
C ASP A 189 6.70 -8.85 -6.76
N TRP A 190 5.86 -8.32 -7.66
CA TRP A 190 4.40 -8.39 -7.57
C TRP A 190 3.78 -9.24 -8.69
N SER A 191 4.59 -10.03 -9.40
CA SER A 191 4.15 -10.91 -10.48
C SER A 191 3.02 -11.84 -10.02
N GLU A 192 3.19 -12.47 -8.86
CA GLU A 192 2.17 -13.32 -8.25
C GLU A 192 1.07 -12.55 -7.53
N ALA A 193 1.25 -11.25 -7.29
CA ALA A 193 0.27 -10.39 -6.63
C ALA A 193 -0.91 -10.00 -7.54
N GLY A 194 -0.87 -10.41 -8.82
CA GLY A 194 -1.89 -10.11 -9.82
C GLY A 194 -1.86 -8.63 -10.22
N ILE A 195 -0.67 -8.06 -10.38
CA ILE A 195 -0.48 -6.73 -10.97
C ILE A 195 -0.46 -6.82 -12.49
N ASP A 196 -0.95 -5.79 -13.17
CA ASP A 196 -0.87 -5.67 -14.62
C ASP A 196 0.27 -4.70 -14.94
N GLU A 197 1.39 -5.27 -15.42
CA GLU A 197 2.60 -4.53 -15.77
C GLU A 197 2.44 -3.66 -17.03
N GLU A 198 1.42 -3.89 -17.87
CA GLU A 198 1.19 -3.08 -19.08
C GLU A 198 0.58 -1.72 -18.74
N ILE A 199 -0.18 -1.64 -17.65
CA ILE A 199 -0.85 -0.42 -17.20
C ILE A 199 -0.30 0.13 -15.88
N THR A 200 0.61 -0.57 -15.22
CA THR A 200 1.16 -0.17 -13.91
C THR A 200 2.64 0.20 -14.00
N ILE A 201 2.98 1.41 -13.56
CA ILE A 201 4.34 1.88 -13.38
C ILE A 201 4.68 1.83 -11.89
N ARG A 202 5.71 1.08 -11.54
CA ARG A 202 6.20 0.93 -10.16
C ARG A 202 7.60 1.52 -10.06
N ILE A 203 7.81 2.46 -9.13
CA ILE A 203 9.05 3.22 -8.99
C ILE A 203 9.51 3.14 -7.55
N ILE A 204 10.76 2.73 -7.33
CA ILE A 204 11.40 2.75 -6.01
C ILE A 204 12.00 4.14 -5.78
N VAL A 205 11.75 4.73 -4.62
CA VAL A 205 12.29 6.05 -4.26
C VAL A 205 13.20 5.88 -3.03
N VAL A 206 14.48 6.23 -3.21
CA VAL A 206 15.54 5.97 -2.23
C VAL A 206 16.41 7.20 -2.02
N ARG A 207 17.20 7.18 -0.95
CA ARG A 207 18.16 8.25 -0.67
C ARG A 207 19.44 8.10 -1.51
N PRO A 208 20.20 9.18 -1.76
CA PRO A 208 21.48 9.11 -2.46
C PRO A 208 22.42 8.03 -1.95
N SER A 209 22.57 7.89 -0.63
CA SER A 209 23.50 6.92 -0.03
C SER A 209 23.12 5.46 -0.26
N GLN A 210 21.92 5.20 -0.79
CA GLN A 210 21.41 3.85 -1.05
C GLN A 210 21.21 3.58 -2.54
N PHE A 211 21.37 4.61 -3.37
CA PHE A 211 21.01 4.53 -4.78
C PHE A 211 21.77 3.39 -5.50
N GLU A 212 23.09 3.31 -5.32
CA GLU A 212 23.93 2.28 -5.96
C GLU A 212 23.56 0.86 -5.52
N GLU A 213 23.28 0.65 -4.23
CA GLU A 213 22.89 -0.65 -3.72
C GLU A 213 21.51 -1.08 -4.27
N TYR A 214 20.56 -0.15 -4.37
CA TYR A 214 19.28 -0.44 -5.04
C TYR A 214 19.45 -0.65 -6.54
N GLN A 215 20.34 0.07 -7.23
CA GLN A 215 20.61 -0.19 -8.65
C GLN A 215 21.13 -1.60 -8.86
N LYS A 216 22.06 -2.05 -8.02
CA LYS A 216 22.62 -3.40 -8.06
C LYS A 216 21.55 -4.48 -7.89
N HIS A 217 20.61 -4.30 -6.96
CA HIS A 217 19.62 -5.32 -6.62
C HIS A 217 18.29 -5.21 -7.38
N CYS A 218 17.88 -4.00 -7.74
CA CYS A 218 16.55 -3.71 -8.28
C CYS A 218 16.60 -3.05 -9.67
N GLY A 219 17.73 -2.47 -10.07
CA GLY A 219 17.83 -1.61 -11.26
C GLY A 219 17.56 -2.33 -12.59
N ASN A 220 17.77 -3.65 -12.64
CA ASN A 220 17.41 -4.48 -13.79
C ASN A 220 15.89 -4.75 -13.89
N TYR A 221 15.09 -4.42 -12.86
CA TYR A 221 13.67 -4.79 -12.79
C TYR A 221 12.73 -3.59 -12.73
N LEU A 222 13.11 -2.57 -11.96
CA LEU A 222 12.27 -1.41 -11.66
C LEU A 222 13.06 -0.11 -11.77
N PRO A 223 12.41 0.98 -12.20
CA PRO A 223 12.96 2.33 -12.09
C PRO A 223 13.24 2.70 -10.62
N ILE A 224 14.34 3.41 -10.42
CA ILE A 224 14.77 3.90 -9.10
C ILE A 224 15.04 5.40 -9.21
N ILE A 225 14.47 6.19 -8.30
CA ILE A 225 14.75 7.62 -8.17
C ILE A 225 15.56 7.87 -6.89
N SER A 226 16.68 8.56 -7.04
CA SER A 226 17.44 9.14 -5.94
C SER A 226 16.81 10.46 -5.51
N LEU A 227 16.52 10.60 -4.21
CA LEU A 227 16.15 11.88 -3.60
C LEU A 227 17.36 12.85 -3.62
N PRO A 228 17.17 14.16 -3.37
CA PRO A 228 18.28 15.12 -3.34
C PRO A 228 19.24 14.92 -2.17
N ASP A 229 18.71 14.63 -0.97
CA ASP A 229 19.49 14.56 0.26
C ASP A 229 19.29 13.23 1.00
N ASN A 230 20.22 12.92 1.89
CA ASN A 230 20.14 11.76 2.79
C ASN A 230 19.24 11.97 4.03
N LYS A 231 18.29 12.92 3.98
CA LYS A 231 17.41 13.27 5.11
C LYS A 231 16.64 12.05 5.62
N ILE A 232 16.61 11.90 6.95
CA ILE A 232 15.98 10.77 7.63
C ILE A 232 14.47 10.92 7.66
N GLY A 233 13.76 9.82 7.43
CA GLY A 233 12.30 9.73 7.61
C GLY A 233 11.54 9.35 6.34
N VAL A 234 10.48 8.57 6.50
CA VAL A 234 9.56 8.26 5.39
C VAL A 234 8.77 9.51 4.95
N GLY A 235 8.57 10.48 5.85
CA GLY A 235 7.96 11.78 5.52
C GLY A 235 8.73 12.57 4.47
N TYR A 236 10.06 12.54 4.50
CA TYR A 236 10.90 13.15 3.46
C TYR A 236 10.70 12.49 2.10
N ALA A 237 10.70 11.15 2.05
CA ALA A 237 10.47 10.42 0.81
C ALA A 237 9.06 10.68 0.25
N ARG A 238 8.01 10.65 1.08
CA ARG A 238 6.64 10.91 0.66
C ARG A 238 6.41 12.35 0.20
N TYR A 239 7.06 13.33 0.84
CA TYR A 239 7.07 14.72 0.38
C TYR A 239 7.63 14.84 -1.03
N TRP A 240 8.79 14.23 -1.28
CA TRP A 240 9.39 14.26 -2.61
C TRP A 240 8.59 13.49 -3.64
N ILE A 241 7.97 12.37 -3.27
CA ILE A 241 7.04 11.66 -4.15
C ILE A 241 5.90 12.59 -4.60
N GLN A 242 5.34 13.42 -3.70
CA GLN A 242 4.34 14.41 -4.10
C GLN A 242 4.92 15.44 -5.09
N LYS A 243 6.13 15.97 -4.84
CA LYS A 243 6.80 16.90 -5.77
C LYS A 243 7.04 16.27 -7.14
N ILE A 244 7.62 15.07 -7.17
CA ILE A 244 7.91 14.30 -8.40
C ILE A 244 6.63 14.04 -9.17
N ALA A 245 5.61 13.49 -8.52
CA ALA A 245 4.35 13.18 -9.20
C ALA A 245 3.65 14.45 -9.71
N THR A 246 3.77 15.56 -8.99
CA THR A 246 3.24 16.86 -9.42
C THR A 246 4.00 17.41 -10.62
N SER A 247 5.34 17.35 -10.65
CA SER A 247 6.14 17.81 -11.80
C SER A 247 5.88 16.96 -13.04
N LEU A 248 5.59 15.66 -12.85
CA LEU A 248 5.13 14.76 -13.90
C LEU A 248 3.68 15.02 -14.35
N GLY A 249 2.94 15.94 -13.72
CA GLY A 249 1.54 16.24 -14.07
C GLY A 249 0.52 15.18 -13.66
N LEU A 250 0.86 14.29 -12.72
CA LEU A 250 -0.01 13.21 -12.27
C LEU A 250 -1.10 13.72 -11.35
N LYS A 251 -2.35 13.32 -11.64
CA LYS A 251 -3.52 13.64 -10.80
C LYS A 251 -3.70 12.67 -9.64
N TYR A 252 -3.38 11.39 -9.87
CA TYR A 252 -3.53 10.34 -8.87
C TYR A 252 -2.31 9.45 -8.82
N ILE A 253 -1.95 9.02 -7.62
CA ILE A 253 -0.83 8.12 -7.39
C ILE A 253 -1.13 7.16 -6.24
N TRP A 254 -0.45 6.03 -6.27
CA TRP A 254 -0.26 5.20 -5.09
C TRP A 254 1.08 5.51 -4.43
N MET A 255 1.08 5.54 -3.10
CA MET A 255 2.28 5.39 -2.27
C MET A 255 2.13 4.09 -1.48
N ILE A 256 3.04 3.14 -1.69
CA ILE A 256 2.97 1.81 -1.05
C ILE A 256 4.30 1.51 -0.39
N ASP A 257 4.29 1.17 0.89
CA ASP A 257 5.47 0.77 1.63
C ASP A 257 6.01 -0.55 1.05
N ASP A 258 7.34 -0.63 0.96
CA ASP A 258 8.12 -1.77 0.47
C ASP A 258 8.01 -3.05 1.33
N ASP A 259 7.24 -3.04 2.42
CA ASP A 259 6.96 -4.21 3.25
C ASP A 259 5.54 -4.76 3.13
N VAL A 260 4.71 -4.13 2.27
CA VAL A 260 3.34 -4.57 2.00
C VAL A 260 3.39 -5.89 1.24
N LYS A 261 3.01 -6.97 1.94
CA LYS A 261 3.06 -8.33 1.39
C LYS A 261 1.75 -8.73 0.72
N GLN A 262 0.61 -8.36 1.31
CA GLN A 262 -0.68 -8.91 0.90
C GLN A 262 -1.86 -8.05 1.38
N PHE A 263 -2.92 -8.00 0.57
CA PHE A 263 -4.24 -7.52 0.97
C PHE A 263 -5.20 -8.67 1.31
N TYR A 264 -6.04 -8.45 2.31
CA TYR A 264 -7.06 -9.39 2.77
C TYR A 264 -8.42 -8.72 2.84
N GLU A 265 -9.47 -9.42 2.44
CA GLU A 265 -10.83 -9.02 2.74
C GLU A 265 -11.20 -9.31 4.20
N VAL A 266 -11.93 -8.38 4.81
CA VAL A 266 -12.43 -8.44 6.19
C VAL A 266 -13.94 -8.66 6.18
N HIS A 267 -14.36 -9.83 6.68
CA HIS A 267 -15.77 -10.10 6.96
C HIS A 267 -16.09 -9.91 8.46
N PRO A 268 -16.86 -8.89 8.87
CA PRO A 268 -17.13 -8.58 10.27
C PRO A 268 -17.88 -9.72 10.99
N LYS A 269 -18.88 -10.33 10.34
CA LYS A 269 -19.78 -11.33 10.92
C LYS A 269 -19.19 -12.75 11.04
N ARG A 270 -18.01 -13.03 10.48
CA ARG A 270 -17.43 -14.39 10.39
C ARG A 270 -16.18 -14.59 11.29
N ARG A 271 -16.15 -13.93 12.46
CA ARG A 271 -15.02 -13.89 13.40
C ARG A 271 -14.57 -15.24 13.98
N ARG A 272 -15.46 -16.19 14.21
CA ARG A 272 -15.17 -17.37 15.08
C ARG A 272 -14.76 -18.67 14.36
N LYS A 273 -15.04 -18.86 13.07
CA LYS A 273 -14.86 -20.19 12.42
C LYS A 273 -13.69 -20.32 11.42
N LEU A 274 -12.96 -19.24 11.08
CA LEU A 274 -12.11 -19.21 9.88
C LEU A 274 -10.61 -18.89 10.12
N LYS A 275 -10.06 -19.06 11.34
CA LYS A 275 -8.61 -18.99 11.54
C LYS A 275 -7.83 -19.91 10.57
N LYS A 276 -8.45 -21.02 10.13
CA LYS A 276 -7.90 -22.00 9.19
C LYS A 276 -8.07 -21.66 7.69
N ARG A 277 -8.72 -20.56 7.31
CA ARG A 277 -8.97 -20.19 5.89
C ARG A 277 -8.66 -18.72 5.58
N TYR A 278 -7.70 -18.12 6.27
CA TYR A 278 -7.32 -16.72 6.04
C TYR A 278 -6.77 -16.51 4.62
N TYR A 279 -6.18 -17.55 4.01
CA TYR A 279 -5.70 -17.53 2.63
C TYR A 279 -6.84 -17.33 1.60
N LEU A 280 -8.05 -17.82 1.85
CA LEU A 280 -9.22 -17.61 0.97
C LEU A 280 -9.67 -16.15 0.91
N ARG A 281 -9.20 -15.31 1.83
CA ARG A 281 -9.50 -13.87 1.86
C ARG A 281 -8.44 -13.03 1.20
N ARG A 282 -7.38 -13.62 0.65
CA ARG A 282 -6.35 -12.88 -0.09
C ARG A 282 -6.99 -12.26 -1.32
N ARG A 283 -6.62 -11.02 -1.62
CA ARG A 283 -7.11 -10.28 -2.79
C ARG A 283 -5.94 -9.87 -3.67
N ARG A 284 -6.16 -9.88 -4.98
CA ARG A 284 -5.17 -9.40 -5.96
C ARG A 284 -4.96 -7.91 -5.77
N PHE A 285 -3.74 -7.45 -6.01
CA PHE A 285 -3.40 -6.03 -5.89
C PHE A 285 -4.23 -5.19 -6.87
N ASN A 286 -4.36 -5.62 -8.13
CA ASN A 286 -5.16 -4.90 -9.14
C ASN A 286 -6.63 -4.72 -8.75
N GLU A 287 -7.26 -5.72 -8.16
CA GLU A 287 -8.67 -5.66 -7.73
C GLU A 287 -8.86 -4.61 -6.64
N VAL A 288 -7.97 -4.66 -5.63
CA VAL A 288 -7.95 -3.69 -4.53
C VAL A 288 -7.70 -2.29 -5.09
N PHE A 289 -6.70 -2.13 -5.97
CA PHE A 289 -6.34 -0.84 -6.54
C PHE A 289 -7.47 -0.23 -7.34
N THR A 290 -8.06 -0.99 -8.25
CA THR A 290 -9.20 -0.58 -9.08
C THR A 290 -10.36 -0.10 -8.22
N LYS A 291 -10.66 -0.82 -7.13
CA LYS A 291 -11.75 -0.44 -6.25
C LYS A 291 -11.45 0.83 -5.44
N PHE A 292 -10.27 0.95 -4.86
CA PHE A 292 -9.84 2.17 -4.15
C PHE A 292 -9.84 3.39 -5.08
N GLU A 293 -9.34 3.21 -6.30
CA GLU A 293 -9.32 4.23 -7.35
C GLU A 293 -10.74 4.70 -7.70
N SER A 294 -11.66 3.75 -7.92
CA SER A 294 -13.05 4.08 -8.23
C SER A 294 -13.72 4.87 -7.10
N ILE A 295 -13.45 4.53 -5.84
CA ILE A 295 -14.02 5.21 -4.68
C ILE A 295 -13.53 6.65 -4.61
N VAL A 296 -12.22 6.90 -4.71
CA VAL A 296 -11.68 8.27 -4.64
C VAL A 296 -12.17 9.11 -5.83
N LYS A 297 -12.11 8.58 -7.05
CA LYS A 297 -12.52 9.29 -8.26
C LYS A 297 -14.02 9.66 -8.23
N ALA A 298 -14.88 8.74 -7.79
CA ALA A 298 -16.31 8.99 -7.67
C ALA A 298 -16.66 10.04 -6.59
N ASN A 299 -15.73 10.33 -5.67
CA ASN A 299 -15.93 11.23 -4.53
C ASN A 299 -15.00 12.46 -4.57
N GLU A 300 -14.45 12.80 -5.74
CA GLU A 300 -13.65 14.02 -5.93
C GLU A 300 -14.45 15.28 -5.56
N GLY A 301 -15.73 15.35 -5.96
CA GLY A 301 -16.63 16.46 -5.61
C GLY A 301 -16.94 16.56 -4.11
N ASN A 302 -16.70 15.50 -3.34
CA ASN A 302 -16.88 15.47 -1.88
C ASN A 302 -15.55 15.67 -1.13
N ASN A 303 -14.53 16.18 -1.83
CA ASN A 303 -13.18 16.43 -1.33
C ASN A 303 -12.49 15.17 -0.77
N LEU A 304 -12.83 13.96 -1.23
CA LEU A 304 -12.10 12.75 -0.83
C LEU A 304 -10.74 12.72 -1.53
N VAL A 305 -9.66 12.81 -0.75
CA VAL A 305 -8.31 12.93 -1.30
C VAL A 305 -7.40 11.76 -1.01
N ALA A 306 -7.72 10.94 -0.02
CA ALA A 306 -6.89 9.79 0.31
C ALA A 306 -7.72 8.64 0.85
N ILE A 307 -7.34 7.43 0.42
CA ILE A 307 -7.89 6.18 0.93
C ILE A 307 -6.76 5.19 1.23
N SER A 308 -6.86 4.47 2.35
CA SER A 308 -5.93 3.39 2.69
C SER A 308 -6.66 2.18 3.28
N PRO A 309 -6.06 0.97 3.27
CA PRO A 309 -6.61 -0.18 3.97
C PRO A 309 -6.40 -0.05 5.48
N LEU A 310 -7.01 -0.94 6.26
CA LEU A 310 -6.70 -1.11 7.67
C LEU A 310 -5.38 -1.88 7.89
N GLY A 311 -4.61 -1.49 8.89
CA GLY A 311 -3.42 -2.27 9.31
C GLY A 311 -3.75 -3.47 10.21
N PHE A 312 -2.97 -4.55 10.10
CA PHE A 312 -2.96 -5.69 11.04
C PHE A 312 -2.31 -5.32 12.40
N PRO A 313 -2.78 -5.77 13.59
CA PRO A 313 -3.85 -6.72 13.93
C PRO A 313 -4.98 -6.01 14.73
N ASN A 314 -5.71 -5.07 14.13
CA ASN A 314 -6.81 -4.47 14.88
C ASN A 314 -8.03 -5.39 14.83
N LEU A 315 -8.19 -6.27 15.83
CA LEU A 315 -9.30 -7.23 15.93
C LEU A 315 -10.42 -6.75 16.86
N LYS A 316 -10.53 -5.44 17.12
CA LYS A 316 -11.59 -4.84 17.96
C LYS A 316 -12.32 -3.74 17.16
N PHE A 317 -13.21 -4.13 16.25
CA PHE A 317 -14.09 -3.20 15.53
C PHE A 317 -15.55 -3.35 15.98
N LYS A 318 -16.23 -2.21 16.11
CA LYS A 318 -17.71 -2.12 16.03
C LYS A 318 -18.11 -2.54 14.62
N GLU A 319 -19.15 -3.35 14.50
CA GLU A 319 -19.48 -4.09 13.27
C GLU A 319 -20.12 -3.23 12.16
N GLU A 320 -20.36 -1.94 12.44
CA GLU A 320 -21.34 -1.12 11.71
C GLU A 320 -20.73 -0.16 10.67
N GLU A 321 -19.42 0.09 10.68
CA GLU A 321 -18.78 1.10 9.80
C GLU A 321 -17.91 0.45 8.71
N ALA A 322 -18.27 0.68 7.44
CA ALA A 322 -17.48 0.22 6.28
C ALA A 322 -16.23 1.09 6.05
N PHE A 323 -16.30 2.37 6.38
CA PHE A 323 -15.20 3.34 6.25
C PHE A 323 -14.94 4.00 7.60
N VAL A 324 -13.74 4.53 7.79
CA VAL A 324 -13.48 5.46 8.90
C VAL A 324 -12.53 6.56 8.53
N ARG A 325 -12.76 7.75 9.07
CA ARG A 325 -11.84 8.87 8.93
C ARG A 325 -10.63 8.67 9.84
N LYS A 326 -9.53 8.20 9.24
CA LYS A 326 -8.25 7.99 9.94
C LYS A 326 -7.10 8.33 9.01
N PRO A 327 -5.97 8.80 9.56
CA PRO A 327 -4.76 9.01 8.78
C PRO A 327 -4.38 7.79 7.96
N PRO A 328 -4.06 7.96 6.67
CA PRO A 328 -3.82 6.86 5.75
C PRO A 328 -2.48 6.20 6.10
N ARG A 329 -2.29 4.91 5.81
CA ARG A 329 -1.06 4.17 6.16
C ARG A 329 -0.75 3.06 5.16
N ALA A 330 0.54 2.72 5.05
CA ALA A 330 1.12 1.56 4.37
C ALA A 330 0.85 1.44 2.85
N ALA A 331 -0.39 1.56 2.40
CA ALA A 331 -0.76 1.62 0.99
C ALA A 331 -1.83 2.71 0.83
N VAL A 332 -1.48 3.81 0.19
CA VAL A 332 -2.32 5.00 0.12
C VAL A 332 -2.53 5.41 -1.33
N PHE A 333 -3.79 5.53 -1.73
CA PHE A 333 -4.15 6.15 -3.00
C PHE A 333 -4.51 7.61 -2.77
N LEU A 334 -3.90 8.50 -3.55
CA LEU A 334 -3.99 9.95 -3.37
C LEU A 334 -4.61 10.64 -4.59
N ASN A 335 -5.49 11.61 -4.34
CA ASN A 335 -5.89 12.65 -5.31
C ASN A 335 -4.96 13.85 -5.15
N LEU A 336 -3.87 13.82 -5.90
CA LEU A 336 -2.80 14.81 -5.83
C LEU A 336 -3.25 16.20 -6.27
N LYS A 337 -4.18 16.26 -7.23
CA LYS A 337 -4.75 17.52 -7.73
C LYS A 337 -5.39 18.31 -6.58
N LEU A 338 -6.35 17.74 -5.87
CA LEU A 338 -7.04 18.41 -4.76
C LEU A 338 -6.10 18.74 -3.59
N ILE A 339 -5.17 17.84 -3.29
CA ILE A 339 -4.14 18.04 -2.26
C ILE A 339 -3.30 19.29 -2.58
N ASN A 340 -2.87 19.43 -3.83
CA ASN A 340 -2.08 20.56 -4.29
C ASN A 340 -2.88 21.86 -4.32
N GLU A 341 -4.14 21.82 -4.77
CA GLU A 341 -5.05 22.99 -4.78
C GLU A 341 -5.28 23.57 -3.37
N LYS A 342 -5.27 22.71 -2.34
CA LYS A 342 -5.33 23.14 -0.94
C LYS A 342 -3.96 23.39 -0.32
N GLY A 343 -2.87 23.12 -1.02
CA GLY A 343 -1.50 23.28 -0.52
C GLY A 343 -1.20 22.40 0.69
N VAL A 344 -1.61 21.13 0.67
CA VAL A 344 -1.25 20.13 1.69
C VAL A 344 -0.08 19.28 1.20
N SER A 345 0.87 19.00 2.09
CA SER A 345 2.02 18.15 1.75
C SER A 345 2.48 17.37 2.97
N TYR A 346 2.99 16.15 2.77
CA TYR A 346 3.78 15.44 3.77
C TYR A 346 4.90 16.34 4.30
N ARG A 347 5.14 16.32 5.60
CA ARG A 347 6.19 17.15 6.20
C ARG A 347 7.54 16.46 6.15
N PRO A 348 8.52 16.98 5.40
CA PRO A 348 9.82 16.32 5.22
C PRO A 348 10.66 16.25 6.49
N GLN A 349 10.34 17.04 7.52
CA GLN A 349 11.04 17.06 8.80
C GLN A 349 10.61 15.91 9.73
N LEU A 350 9.54 15.20 9.40
CA LEU A 350 8.99 14.13 10.23
C LEU A 350 9.62 12.78 9.88
N VAL A 351 10.30 12.21 10.86
CA VAL A 351 10.81 10.83 10.79
C VAL A 351 9.71 9.81 11.01
N ARG A 352 8.70 10.18 11.82
CA ARG A 352 7.50 9.39 12.14
C ARG A 352 6.30 10.32 12.25
N PHE A 353 5.10 9.75 12.23
CA PHE A 353 3.81 10.46 12.35
C PHE A 353 3.47 11.36 11.16
N GLU A 354 4.24 11.28 10.08
CA GLU A 354 4.02 12.01 8.84
C GLU A 354 2.62 11.77 8.28
N ASP A 355 2.14 10.52 8.27
CA ASP A 355 0.78 10.17 7.86
C ASP A 355 -0.28 10.85 8.71
N MET A 356 -0.04 10.94 10.01
CA MET A 356 -0.99 11.50 10.96
C MET A 356 -1.11 13.00 10.82
N LEU A 357 0.01 13.69 10.62
CA LEU A 357 -0.03 15.12 10.35
C LEU A 357 -0.63 15.40 8.96
N PHE A 358 -0.24 14.64 7.93
CA PHE A 358 -0.83 14.76 6.60
C PHE A 358 -2.36 14.61 6.63
N GLY A 359 -2.87 13.57 7.30
CA GLY A 359 -4.31 13.35 7.44
C GLY A 359 -5.03 14.51 8.14
N LYS A 360 -4.44 15.07 9.21
CA LYS A 360 -5.03 16.21 9.91
C LYS A 360 -5.00 17.49 9.09
N GLU A 361 -3.90 17.78 8.40
CA GLU A 361 -3.80 18.97 7.55
C GLU A 361 -4.78 18.91 6.37
N CYS A 362 -5.05 17.71 5.83
CA CYS A 362 -6.12 17.52 4.86
C CYS A 362 -7.46 17.97 5.46
N GLU A 363 -7.80 17.46 6.64
CA GLU A 363 -9.05 17.71 7.35
C GLU A 363 -9.24 19.19 7.70
N GLU A 364 -8.21 19.84 8.23
CA GLU A 364 -8.20 21.29 8.52
C GLU A 364 -8.45 22.14 7.27
N LYS A 365 -8.12 21.61 6.07
CA LYS A 365 -8.37 22.28 4.79
C LYS A 365 -9.62 21.80 4.06
N GLY A 366 -10.51 21.10 4.77
CA GLY A 366 -11.78 20.60 4.26
C GLY A 366 -11.64 19.43 3.28
N LEU A 367 -10.48 18.77 3.26
CA LEU A 367 -10.25 17.54 2.52
C LEU A 367 -10.51 16.32 3.40
N LYS A 368 -11.01 15.25 2.81
CA LYS A 368 -11.41 14.04 3.53
C LYS A 368 -10.40 12.93 3.29
N VAL A 369 -10.00 12.26 4.37
CA VAL A 369 -9.12 11.08 4.31
C VAL A 369 -9.76 9.91 5.04
N ILE A 370 -9.85 8.76 4.38
CA ILE A 370 -10.53 7.58 4.92
C ILE A 370 -9.68 6.32 4.90
N MET A 371 -10.00 5.38 5.78
CA MET A 371 -9.59 4.00 5.69
C MET A 371 -10.78 3.14 5.30
N TRP A 372 -10.59 2.23 4.34
CA TRP A 372 -11.61 1.25 4.01
C TRP A 372 -11.47 0.00 4.87
N ARG A 373 -12.48 -0.29 5.69
CA ARG A 373 -12.41 -1.37 6.68
C ARG A 373 -12.58 -2.76 6.11
N ARG A 374 -13.04 -2.85 4.87
CA ARG A 374 -13.13 -4.09 4.11
C ARG A 374 -11.81 -4.70 3.74
N ILE A 375 -10.79 -3.88 3.55
CA ILE A 375 -9.49 -4.38 3.13
C ILE A 375 -8.49 -4.15 4.25
N GLN A 376 -7.81 -5.22 4.61
CA GLN A 376 -6.72 -5.22 5.56
C GLN A 376 -5.40 -5.44 4.82
N VAL A 377 -4.39 -4.65 5.15
CA VAL A 377 -3.03 -4.84 4.66
C VAL A 377 -2.19 -5.60 5.67
N TYR A 378 -1.45 -6.58 5.17
CA TYR A 378 -0.42 -7.30 5.90
C TYR A 378 0.95 -6.86 5.42
N SER A 379 1.67 -6.19 6.31
CA SER A 379 3.08 -5.86 6.15
C SER A 379 3.95 -6.83 6.96
N ILE A 380 5.13 -7.15 6.46
CA ILE A 380 6.14 -7.88 7.23
C ILE A 380 6.66 -6.96 8.34
N LYS A 381 6.62 -7.41 9.60
CA LYS A 381 6.97 -6.57 10.77
C LYS A 381 8.34 -6.84 11.38
N ASN A 382 9.02 -7.91 10.96
CA ASN A 382 10.22 -8.42 11.65
C ASN A 382 11.55 -7.98 11.01
N TRP A 383 11.60 -6.81 10.38
CA TRP A 383 12.83 -6.27 9.77
C TRP A 383 13.91 -5.87 10.78
N ILE A 384 13.55 -5.73 12.06
CA ILE A 384 14.51 -5.47 13.16
C ILE A 384 15.50 -6.63 13.28
N LYS A 385 15.08 -7.85 12.92
CA LYS A 385 15.91 -9.05 13.02
C LYS A 385 16.75 -9.33 11.76
N THR A 386 16.66 -8.47 10.74
CA THR A 386 17.42 -8.61 9.48
C THR A 386 18.36 -7.42 9.23
N GLY A 387 18.51 -6.50 10.19
CA GLY A 387 19.29 -5.25 10.02
C GLY A 387 18.66 -4.24 9.06
N CYS A 388 17.44 -4.49 8.55
CA CYS A 388 16.82 -3.73 7.46
C CYS A 388 15.68 -2.79 7.95
N SER A 389 15.79 -2.29 9.18
CA SER A 389 14.74 -1.44 9.76
C SER A 389 14.88 0.03 9.40
N SER A 390 13.76 0.67 9.08
CA SER A 390 13.70 2.14 9.02
C SER A 390 14.10 2.74 10.39
N PRO A 391 14.88 3.85 10.43
CA PRO A 391 15.18 4.58 11.67
C PRO A 391 13.87 5.06 12.27
N GLY A 392 13.30 4.29 13.20
CA GLY A 392 11.83 4.21 13.18
C GLY A 392 11.18 3.06 13.96
N GLY A 393 11.81 1.90 13.94
CA GLY A 393 11.28 0.68 14.57
C GLY A 393 11.92 0.39 15.93
N GLY A 394 11.79 1.29 16.90
CA GLY A 394 12.23 0.99 18.27
C GLY A 394 11.17 0.18 19.00
N GLY A 395 11.33 -1.15 19.08
CA GLY A 395 10.59 -2.00 20.00
C GLY A 395 11.00 -1.69 21.43
N GLY A 396 10.03 -1.49 22.32
CA GLY A 396 10.30 -1.45 23.75
C GLY A 396 10.85 -2.80 24.18
N GLY A 397 12.13 -2.84 24.56
CA GLY A 397 12.61 -3.89 25.42
C GLY A 397 12.01 -3.66 26.80
N ASP A 398 11.24 -4.64 27.28
CA ASP A 398 10.91 -4.75 28.69
C ASP A 398 12.21 -4.73 29.48
N GLY A 399 12.39 -3.69 30.30
CA GLY A 399 13.40 -3.68 31.34
C GLY A 399 12.96 -4.70 32.39
N GLY A 400 13.60 -5.86 32.37
CA GLY A 400 13.55 -6.79 33.48
C GLY A 400 14.12 -6.12 34.72
N GLU A 401 13.29 -6.08 35.76
CA GLU A 401 13.62 -5.71 37.13
C GLU A 401 14.88 -6.46 37.59
N GLY A 402 15.88 -5.70 38.01
CA GLY A 402 16.92 -6.20 38.89
C GLY A 402 16.53 -5.85 40.31
N ASP A 403 16.04 -6.85 41.05
CA ASP A 403 16.05 -6.86 42.51
C ASP A 403 16.72 -8.17 42.96
N GLN A 404 17.68 -7.98 43.88
CA GLN A 404 18.56 -8.93 44.58
C GLN A 404 19.92 -9.24 43.95
#